data_AF-S9U7J9-F1
#
_entry.id   AF-S9U7J9-F1
#
_cell.length_a   1.000
_cell.length_b   1.000
_cell.length_c   1.000
_cell.angle_alpha   90.00
_cell.angle_beta   90.00
_cell.angle_gamma   90.00
#
_symmetry.space_group_name_H-M   'P 1'
#
loop_
_entity.id
_entity.type
_entity.pdbx_description
1 polymer ?
#
loop_
_entity_poly.entity_id
_entity_poly.type
_entity_poly.pdbx_seq_one_letter_code
_entity_poly.pdbx_strand_id
1 'polypeptide(L)'
;MYSNFPLSQLSDAEYITQYYNASVAATIASSISAFLPYETNFPGIKIFINETTKTKSRSGSAGSINLDVTLNVRSERDHRDENLTVRLNFPSNYPQQVIRATLLLTSQSNKIKQPYPVMGSDGSIQVECLSFLRGTERPFPILDVLLALSEQFELEFPLVSSNYQAPLSTNDANAVTAALSMTASSPQRSQLIQEVAEKVVIDLNQKASNYLDTRQQSLQYLKKLNDTNRELTKAQGLLEKHEKELKEYIPTVGSVGTLIQQLEGRPDTPEEHSKCLIPVGALQAQALDLTAAIHASEDALRLLEDGLRSEQLGCDDYVKLVGDVGREQFVTRFLWRRVMDRLEPAGGASTASMLRPQAPQVPHSRPSGCEALMQEFPDAPPDVVADVLRNANDDLTMARTQMKALFA
;
A
#
# COMPACT_ATOMS: atom_id res chain seq x y z
N MET A 1 32.40 14.67 22.74
CA MET A 1 32.29 15.24 21.38
C MET A 1 30.99 14.71 20.80
N TYR A 2 30.10 15.59 20.34
CA TYR A 2 28.84 15.18 19.72
C TYR A 2 29.06 15.06 18.22
N SER A 3 29.02 13.84 17.71
CA SER A 3 29.07 13.57 16.28
C SER A 3 27.63 13.36 15.83
N ASN A 4 27.10 14.26 15.00
CA ASN A 4 25.79 14.06 14.37
C ASN A 4 25.95 13.00 13.28
N PHE A 5 25.38 11.82 13.50
CA PHE A 5 25.31 10.77 12.48
C PHE A 5 23.95 10.80 11.79
N PRO A 6 23.86 10.47 10.50
CA PRO A 6 22.58 10.27 9.82
C PRO A 6 21.93 8.97 10.29
N LEU A 7 20.59 8.95 10.39
CA LEU A 7 19.83 7.77 10.83
C LEU A 7 20.02 6.56 9.91
N SER A 8 20.19 6.80 8.61
CA SER A 8 20.51 5.77 7.63
C SER A 8 21.79 4.99 7.95
N GLN A 9 22.79 5.61 8.58
CA GLN A 9 24.02 4.92 8.96
C GLN A 9 23.80 3.92 10.10
N LEU A 10 22.83 4.18 10.99
CA LEU A 10 22.45 3.22 12.02
C LEU A 10 21.57 2.07 11.50
N SER A 11 21.10 2.12 10.26
CA SER A 11 20.43 0.96 9.65
C SER A 11 21.41 -0.13 9.22
N ASP A 12 22.72 0.17 9.21
CA ASP A 12 23.77 -0.79 8.93
C ASP A 12 24.21 -1.52 10.21
N ALA A 13 23.96 -2.83 10.26
CA ALA A 13 24.34 -3.67 11.38
C ALA A 13 25.86 -3.69 11.61
N GLU A 14 26.68 -3.60 10.56
CA GLU A 14 28.13 -3.60 10.66
C GLU A 14 28.62 -2.38 11.46
N TYR A 15 28.00 -1.22 11.23
CA TYR A 15 28.31 -0.01 11.98
C TYR A 15 27.95 -0.16 13.47
N ILE A 16 26.77 -0.71 13.78
CA ILE A 16 26.32 -0.88 15.18
C ILE A 16 27.16 -1.91 15.94
N THR A 17 27.77 -2.90 15.26
CA THR A 17 28.63 -3.91 15.93
C THR A 17 29.85 -3.30 16.65
N GLN A 18 30.21 -2.05 16.37
CA GLN A 18 31.24 -1.31 17.10
C GLN A 18 30.83 -0.99 18.55
N TYR A 19 29.51 -0.97 18.82
CA TYR A 19 28.92 -0.55 20.08
C TYR A 19 28.08 -1.63 20.77
N TYR A 20 27.64 -2.65 20.03
CA TYR A 20 26.83 -3.75 20.56
C TYR A 20 27.36 -5.10 20.06
N ASN A 21 26.98 -6.19 20.72
CA ASN A 21 27.27 -7.53 20.17
C ASN A 21 26.53 -7.72 18.82
N ALA A 22 26.98 -8.66 17.99
CA ALA A 22 26.45 -8.82 16.64
C ALA A 22 24.93 -9.10 16.60
N SER A 23 24.40 -9.85 17.57
CA SER A 23 22.96 -10.18 17.62
C SER A 23 22.09 -8.98 18.01
N VAL A 24 22.50 -8.22 19.02
CA VAL A 24 21.81 -6.98 19.43
C VAL A 24 21.95 -5.94 18.33
N ALA A 25 23.12 -5.81 17.72
CA ALA A 25 23.38 -4.88 16.62
C ALA A 25 22.45 -5.13 15.42
N ALA A 26 22.31 -6.39 14.99
CA ALA A 26 21.39 -6.76 13.92
C ALA A 26 19.93 -6.44 14.27
N THR A 27 19.52 -6.64 15.54
CA THR A 27 18.16 -6.36 15.98
C THR A 27 17.88 -4.84 16.05
N ILE A 28 18.84 -4.05 16.55
CA ILE A 28 18.73 -2.58 16.57
C ILE A 28 18.70 -2.04 15.14
N ALA A 29 19.60 -2.49 14.26
CA ALA A 29 19.65 -2.08 12.86
C ALA A 29 18.33 -2.38 12.13
N SER A 30 17.75 -3.57 12.36
CA SER A 30 16.43 -3.93 11.84
C SER A 30 15.31 -3.01 12.37
N SER A 31 15.30 -2.72 13.67
CA SER A 31 14.33 -1.82 14.30
C SER A 31 14.42 -0.38 13.74
N ILE A 32 15.64 0.11 13.52
CA ILE A 32 15.88 1.42 12.90
C ILE A 32 15.50 1.42 11.42
N SER A 33 15.85 0.37 10.68
CA SER A 33 15.49 0.20 9.26
C SER A 33 13.97 0.21 9.06
N ALA A 34 13.22 -0.47 9.94
CA ALA A 34 11.75 -0.44 9.93
C ALA A 34 11.17 0.96 10.21
N PHE A 35 11.91 1.82 10.93
CA PHE A 35 11.49 3.19 11.24
C PHE A 35 11.86 4.22 10.16
N LEU A 36 12.88 3.96 9.33
CA LEU A 36 13.36 4.90 8.30
C LEU A 36 12.26 5.48 7.38
N PRO A 37 11.25 4.72 6.91
CA PRO A 37 10.19 5.28 6.07
C PRO A 37 9.38 6.41 6.75
N TYR A 38 9.43 6.50 8.08
CA TYR A 38 8.69 7.47 8.88
C TYR A 38 9.55 8.63 9.38
N GLU A 39 10.85 8.67 9.06
CA GLU A 39 11.79 9.69 9.53
C GLU A 39 11.30 11.13 9.24
N THR A 40 10.67 11.33 8.09
CA THR A 40 10.14 12.65 7.67
C THR A 40 9.01 13.17 8.55
N ASN A 41 8.32 12.29 9.29
CA ASN A 41 7.24 12.67 10.20
C ASN A 41 7.76 13.21 11.54
N PHE A 42 9.04 12.99 11.85
CA PHE A 42 9.67 13.37 13.11
C PHE A 42 10.86 14.29 12.82
N PRO A 43 10.62 15.59 12.53
CA PRO A 43 11.69 16.51 12.20
C PRO A 43 12.67 16.66 13.37
N GLY A 44 13.97 16.69 13.07
CA GLY A 44 15.00 16.98 14.05
C GLY A 44 15.42 15.79 14.92
N ILE A 45 15.32 14.56 14.40
CA ILE A 45 15.97 13.39 15.01
C ILE A 45 17.49 13.64 15.06
N LYS A 46 18.08 13.50 16.24
CA LYS A 46 19.52 13.60 16.47
C LYS A 46 20.02 12.33 17.12
N ILE A 47 21.18 11.88 16.68
CA ILE A 47 21.76 10.62 17.12
C ILE A 47 22.95 10.90 18.00
N PHE A 48 22.94 10.29 19.19
CA PHE A 48 24.00 10.45 20.17
C PHE A 48 24.55 9.09 20.60
N ILE A 49 25.83 8.90 20.36
CA ILE A 49 26.55 7.72 20.83
C ILE A 49 27.29 8.13 22.10
N ASN A 50 26.83 7.61 23.24
CA ASN A 50 27.54 7.80 24.50
C ASN A 50 28.71 6.83 24.53
N GLU A 51 29.86 7.28 24.04
CA GLU A 51 31.14 6.62 24.32
C GLU A 51 31.46 6.81 25.81
N THR A 52 31.06 5.85 26.65
CA THR A 52 31.62 5.77 27.99
C THR A 52 33.13 5.65 27.81
N THR A 53 33.86 6.64 28.30
CA THR A 53 35.30 6.83 28.03
C THR A 53 36.03 5.50 28.09
N LYS A 54 36.83 5.22 27.06
CA LYS A 54 37.70 4.03 26.91
C LYS A 54 38.80 3.95 27.98
N THR A 55 38.48 4.21 29.24
CA THR A 55 39.35 3.91 30.38
C THR A 55 39.30 2.41 30.60
N LYS A 56 40.15 1.68 29.86
CA LYS A 56 40.75 0.34 30.08
C LYS A 56 40.17 -0.59 31.18
N SER A 57 38.88 -0.58 31.42
CA SER A 57 38.21 -1.52 32.30
C SER A 57 37.84 -2.70 31.44
N ARG A 58 38.37 -3.88 31.80
CA ARG A 58 38.08 -5.18 31.20
C ARG A 58 36.61 -5.61 31.30
N SER A 59 35.74 -4.76 31.83
CA SER A 59 34.29 -4.93 31.81
C SER A 59 33.71 -4.10 30.67
N GLY A 60 33.30 -4.78 29.59
CA GLY A 60 32.79 -4.20 28.35
C GLY A 60 31.46 -3.46 28.51
N SER A 61 31.47 -2.29 29.16
CA SER A 61 30.42 -1.30 29.02
C SER A 61 30.52 -0.71 27.62
N ALA A 62 29.88 -1.38 26.67
CA ALA A 62 29.79 -0.94 25.30
C ALA A 62 28.95 0.36 25.24
N GLY A 63 29.33 1.29 24.35
CA GLY A 63 28.64 2.58 24.24
C GLY A 63 27.14 2.41 23.97
N SER A 64 26.32 3.35 24.43
CA SER A 64 24.87 3.31 24.15
C SER A 64 24.49 4.26 23.02
N ILE A 65 23.71 3.76 22.07
CA ILE A 65 23.06 4.54 21.03
C ILE A 65 21.81 5.20 21.63
N ASN A 66 21.72 6.51 21.46
CA ASN A 66 20.57 7.32 21.84
C ASN A 66 20.01 8.05 20.62
N LEU A 67 18.68 8.10 20.51
CA LEU A 67 17.95 8.88 19.53
C LEU A 67 17.20 9.99 20.26
N ASP A 68 17.57 11.24 20.05
CA ASP A 68 16.79 12.38 20.52
C ASP A 68 15.81 12.76 19.41
N VAL A 69 14.52 12.60 19.70
CA VAL A 69 13.42 12.87 18.78
C VAL A 69 12.65 14.07 19.30
N THR A 70 12.34 15.02 18.41
CA THR A 70 11.51 16.18 18.76
C THR A 70 10.07 15.86 18.43
N LEU A 71 9.19 15.91 19.43
CA LEU A 71 7.76 15.72 19.33
C LEU A 71 7.08 17.09 19.40
N ASN A 72 6.19 17.38 18.46
CA ASN A 72 5.36 18.58 18.50
C ASN A 72 4.06 18.20 19.21
N VAL A 73 3.81 18.79 20.38
CA VAL A 73 2.67 18.46 21.23
C VAL A 73 1.90 19.72 21.54
N ARG A 74 0.57 19.67 21.44
CA ARG A 74 -0.28 20.81 21.76
C ARG A 74 -0.38 21.00 23.27
N SER A 75 0.06 22.17 23.74
CA SER A 75 -0.05 22.55 25.16
C SER A 75 -1.47 23.02 25.49
N GLU A 76 -2.09 22.46 26.54
CA GLU A 76 -3.43 22.90 26.98
C GLU A 76 -3.46 24.36 27.44
N ARG A 77 -2.35 24.87 27.99
CA ARG A 77 -2.30 26.20 28.61
C ARG A 77 -2.40 27.33 27.60
N ASP A 78 -1.67 27.18 26.50
CA ASP A 78 -1.50 28.25 25.50
C ASP A 78 -2.15 27.89 24.15
N HIS A 79 -2.68 26.68 24.00
CA HIS A 79 -3.15 26.10 22.74
C HIS A 79 -2.12 26.20 21.59
N ARG A 80 -0.85 26.37 21.93
CA ARG A 80 0.28 26.43 21.01
C ARG A 80 0.96 25.07 20.97
N ASP A 81 1.54 24.77 19.81
CA ASP A 81 2.38 23.60 19.65
C ASP A 81 3.73 23.87 20.35
N GLU A 82 4.05 23.04 21.32
CA GLU A 82 5.32 23.04 22.03
C GLU A 82 6.16 21.84 21.58
N ASN A 83 7.47 22.08 21.40
CA ASN A 83 8.40 21.06 20.96
C ASN A 83 9.04 20.40 22.18
N LEU A 84 8.75 19.12 22.39
CA LEU A 84 9.31 18.29 23.45
C LEU A 84 10.39 17.38 22.88
N THR A 85 11.58 17.34 23.48
CA THR A 85 12.64 16.42 23.03
C THR A 85 12.64 15.18 23.90
N VAL A 86 12.45 14.00 23.30
CA VAL A 86 12.52 12.70 23.98
C VAL A 86 13.76 11.95 23.52
N ARG A 87 14.54 11.45 24.47
CA ARG A 87 15.68 10.57 24.23
C ARG A 87 15.25 9.11 24.36
N LEU A 88 15.41 8.35 23.28
CA LEU A 88 15.29 6.90 23.26
C LEU A 88 16.69 6.28 23.38
N ASN A 89 16.90 5.41 24.36
CA ASN A 89 18.17 4.72 24.60
C ASN A 89 18.00 3.21 24.38
N PHE A 90 18.84 2.63 23.53
CA PHE A 90 18.89 1.19 23.31
C PHE A 90 19.75 0.50 24.37
N PRO A 91 19.19 -0.39 25.20
CA PRO A 91 19.96 -1.10 26.20
C PRO A 91 20.88 -2.16 25.56
N SER A 92 21.95 -2.55 26.26
CA SER A 92 22.94 -3.53 25.76
C SER A 92 22.40 -4.95 25.56
N ASN A 93 21.24 -5.25 26.15
CA ASN A 93 20.49 -6.49 26.06
C ASN A 93 19.16 -6.30 25.31
N TYR A 94 19.12 -5.44 24.29
CA TYR A 94 17.98 -5.36 23.37
C TYR A 94 17.95 -6.61 22.47
N PRO A 95 16.80 -7.29 22.26
CA PRO A 95 15.44 -6.86 22.59
C PRO A 95 14.88 -7.36 23.93
N GLN A 96 15.66 -8.08 24.75
CA GLN A 96 15.17 -8.61 26.03
C GLN A 96 14.78 -7.49 27.01
N GLN A 97 15.52 -6.37 26.99
CA GLN A 97 15.12 -5.14 27.67
C GLN A 97 14.56 -4.13 26.67
N VAL A 98 13.43 -3.52 27.04
CA VAL A 98 12.76 -2.49 26.24
C VAL A 98 13.60 -1.21 26.14
N ILE A 99 13.40 -0.46 25.06
CA ILE A 99 13.98 0.86 24.85
C ILE A 99 13.58 1.77 26.01
N ARG A 100 14.55 2.52 26.56
CA ARG A 100 14.28 3.49 27.62
C ARG A 100 13.99 4.84 27.00
N ALA A 101 12.89 5.48 27.40
CA ALA A 101 12.56 6.83 26.96
C ALA A 101 12.76 7.82 28.11
N THR A 102 13.30 9.00 27.80
CA THR A 102 13.52 10.07 28.78
C THR A 102 13.17 11.43 28.16
N LEU A 103 12.30 12.19 28.81
CA LEU A 103 12.01 13.57 28.41
C LEU A 103 13.17 14.49 28.78
N LEU A 104 13.74 15.19 27.81
CA LEU A 104 14.81 16.15 28.03
C LEU A 104 14.23 17.55 28.27
N LEU A 105 14.51 18.11 29.45
CA LEU A 105 14.13 19.47 29.80
C LEU A 105 15.05 20.48 29.11
N THR A 106 14.52 21.22 28.13
CA THR A 106 15.28 22.24 27.39
C THR A 106 15.43 23.55 28.17
N SER A 107 14.49 23.87 29.07
CA SER A 107 14.49 25.10 29.87
C SER A 107 14.51 24.82 31.36
N GLN A 108 15.34 25.56 32.10
CA GLN A 108 15.38 25.53 33.57
C GLN A 108 14.10 26.09 34.23
N SER A 109 13.26 26.82 33.47
CA SER A 109 12.00 27.37 33.97
C SER A 109 10.90 26.33 34.16
N ASN A 110 11.03 25.17 33.51
CA ASN A 110 10.01 24.15 33.46
C ASN A 110 10.41 22.97 34.35
N LYS A 111 9.44 22.40 35.05
CA LYS A 111 9.58 21.17 35.81
C LYS A 111 8.57 20.15 35.28
N ILE A 112 8.86 18.88 35.48
CA ILE A 112 7.91 17.82 35.17
C ILE A 112 6.76 17.87 36.17
N LYS A 113 5.53 17.82 35.69
CA LYS A 113 4.31 17.74 36.51
C LYS A 113 4.42 16.51 37.42
N GLN A 114 4.09 16.66 38.71
CA GLN A 114 4.07 15.53 39.64
C GLN A 114 2.80 15.59 40.51
N PRO A 115 2.13 14.46 40.79
CA PRO A 115 2.44 13.12 40.27
C PRO A 115 2.10 13.00 38.77
N TYR A 116 2.95 12.32 37.99
CA TYR A 116 2.65 11.96 36.59
C TYR A 116 2.65 10.43 36.46
N PRO A 117 1.55 9.79 36.02
CA PRO A 117 1.38 8.34 36.15
C PRO A 117 2.46 7.49 35.46
N VAL A 118 2.97 7.96 34.32
CA VAL A 118 3.89 7.19 33.47
C VAL A 118 5.32 7.73 33.46
N MET A 119 5.61 8.80 34.21
CA MET A 119 6.89 9.51 34.13
C MET A 119 7.42 9.93 35.51
N GLY A 120 8.68 9.60 35.77
CA GLY A 120 9.41 9.99 36.97
C GLY A 120 9.76 11.48 37.00
N SER A 121 10.19 11.96 38.17
CA SER A 121 10.63 13.36 38.35
C SER A 121 11.90 13.70 37.57
N ASP A 122 12.67 12.69 37.17
CA ASP A 122 13.88 12.77 36.36
C ASP A 122 13.59 12.78 34.84
N GLY A 123 12.31 12.66 34.45
CA GLY A 123 11.89 12.56 33.05
C GLY A 123 11.97 11.15 32.50
N SER A 124 12.32 10.14 33.31
CA SER A 124 12.27 8.75 32.88
C SER A 124 10.83 8.33 32.62
N ILE A 125 10.58 7.75 31.45
CA ILE A 125 9.23 7.36 31.01
C ILE A 125 9.14 5.84 31.08
N GLN A 126 8.11 5.35 31.77
CA GLN A 126 7.76 3.94 31.81
C GLN A 126 6.98 3.59 30.53
N VAL A 127 7.72 3.28 29.46
CA VAL A 127 7.16 2.95 28.13
C VAL A 127 6.09 1.86 28.22
N GLU A 128 6.29 0.86 29.07
CA GLU A 128 5.36 -0.26 29.28
C GLU A 128 4.00 0.16 29.87
N CYS A 129 3.92 1.33 30.50
CA CYS A 129 2.70 1.86 31.09
C CYS A 129 1.87 2.73 30.14
N LEU A 130 2.37 3.02 28.93
CA LEU A 130 1.65 3.78 27.92
C LEU A 130 0.44 2.97 27.43
N SER A 131 -0.74 3.60 27.43
CA SER A 131 -2.01 2.96 27.05
C SER A 131 -2.00 2.41 25.62
N PHE A 132 -1.40 3.15 24.69
CA PHE A 132 -1.33 2.79 23.27
C PHE A 132 -0.50 1.53 22.99
N LEU A 133 0.46 1.19 23.86
CA LEU A 133 1.31 0.00 23.71
C LEU A 133 0.70 -1.27 24.35
N ARG A 134 -0.50 -1.18 24.92
CA ARG A 134 -1.17 -2.35 25.52
C ARG A 134 -1.61 -3.32 24.43
N GLY A 135 -1.01 -4.52 24.45
CA GLY A 135 -1.31 -5.58 23.49
C GLY A 135 -0.28 -5.71 22.37
N THR A 136 0.66 -4.77 22.26
CA THR A 136 1.78 -4.88 21.31
C THR A 136 2.84 -5.85 21.85
N GLU A 137 3.36 -6.72 20.99
CA GLU A 137 4.42 -7.66 21.36
C GLU A 137 5.76 -6.93 21.55
N ARG A 138 6.59 -7.43 22.49
CA ARG A 138 7.94 -6.90 22.72
C ARG A 138 8.92 -7.51 21.72
N PRO A 139 9.94 -6.75 21.26
CA PRO A 139 10.23 -5.35 21.58
C PRO A 139 9.30 -4.37 20.85
N PHE A 140 8.93 -3.27 21.51
CA PHE A 140 8.07 -2.25 20.89
C PHE A 140 8.78 -1.56 19.71
N PRO A 141 8.12 -1.40 18.55
CA PRO A 141 8.63 -0.62 17.43
C PRO A 141 8.88 0.85 17.81
N ILE A 142 9.92 1.47 17.26
CA ILE A 142 10.28 2.88 17.54
C ILE A 142 9.11 3.81 17.22
N LEU A 143 8.44 3.57 16.08
CA LEU A 143 7.27 4.34 15.65
C LEU A 143 6.16 4.31 16.71
N ASP A 144 5.79 3.12 17.15
CA ASP A 144 4.70 2.94 18.13
C ASP A 144 5.03 3.60 19.46
N VAL A 145 6.30 3.53 19.90
CA VAL A 145 6.76 4.24 21.11
C VAL A 145 6.61 5.75 20.95
N LEU A 146 7.01 6.32 19.81
CA LEU A 146 6.91 7.76 19.57
C LEU A 146 5.45 8.22 19.46
N LEU A 147 4.58 7.45 18.80
CA LEU A 147 3.14 7.73 18.71
C LEU A 147 2.45 7.65 20.08
N ALA A 148 2.77 6.61 20.86
CA ALA A 148 2.25 6.46 22.22
C ALA A 148 2.65 7.63 23.12
N LEU A 149 3.88 8.15 22.95
CA LEU A 149 4.36 9.32 23.68
C LEU A 149 3.66 10.61 23.24
N SER A 150 3.49 10.84 21.93
CA SER A 150 2.78 12.02 21.45
C SER A 150 1.34 12.04 21.95
N GLU A 151 0.62 10.92 21.85
CA GLU A 151 -0.76 10.82 22.35
C GLU A 151 -0.83 11.06 23.87
N GLN A 152 0.06 10.44 24.64
CA GLN A 152 0.10 10.62 26.09
C GLN A 152 0.37 12.08 26.49
N PHE A 153 1.26 12.78 25.78
CA PHE A 153 1.58 14.18 26.06
C PHE A 153 0.51 15.16 25.56
N GLU A 154 -0.24 14.81 24.53
CA GLU A 154 -1.43 15.58 24.11
C GLU A 154 -2.58 15.44 25.11
N LEU A 155 -2.78 14.24 25.66
CA LEU A 155 -3.79 13.98 26.69
C LEU A 155 -3.43 14.64 28.02
N GLU A 156 -2.16 14.59 28.41
CA GLU A 156 -1.69 15.21 29.64
C GLU A 156 -0.32 15.86 29.43
N PHE A 157 -0.30 17.18 29.23
CA PHE A 157 0.94 17.89 28.97
C PHE A 157 1.94 17.73 30.15
N PRO A 158 3.19 17.27 29.89
CA PRO A 158 4.10 16.81 30.94
C PRO A 158 4.79 17.93 31.73
N LEU A 159 4.82 19.17 31.21
CA LEU A 159 5.59 20.26 31.78
C LEU A 159 4.70 21.27 32.53
N VAL A 160 5.21 21.76 33.66
CA VAL A 160 4.62 22.84 34.45
C VAL A 160 5.67 23.90 34.78
N SER A 161 5.22 25.13 35.00
CA SER A 161 6.07 26.22 35.48
C SER A 161 6.72 25.87 36.82
N SER A 162 7.94 26.35 37.06
CA SER A 162 8.69 26.12 38.31
C SER A 162 7.95 26.48 39.61
N ASN A 163 6.96 27.38 39.53
CA ASN A 163 6.10 27.85 40.62
C ASN A 163 4.82 27.01 40.84
N TYR A 164 4.62 25.94 40.06
CA TYR A 164 3.43 25.08 40.20
C TYR A 164 3.43 24.35 41.54
N GLN A 165 2.37 24.55 42.32
CA GLN A 165 2.06 23.74 43.50
C GLN A 165 1.01 22.72 43.11
N ALA A 166 1.32 21.43 43.32
CA ALA A 166 0.35 20.37 43.13
C ALA A 166 -0.84 20.59 44.08
N PRO A 167 -2.09 20.34 43.64
CA PRO A 167 -3.24 20.39 44.54
C PRO A 167 -3.00 19.40 45.69
N LEU A 168 -3.04 19.92 46.92
CA LEU A 168 -2.96 19.12 48.14
C LEU A 168 -4.06 18.05 48.07
N SER A 169 -3.66 16.78 47.98
CA SER A 169 -4.56 15.64 48.10
C SER A 169 -5.24 15.71 49.48
N THR A 170 -6.43 16.30 49.50
CA THR A 170 -7.28 16.42 50.70
C THR A 170 -7.90 15.07 50.98
N ASN A 171 -7.14 14.20 51.66
CA ASN A 171 -7.65 13.02 52.34
C ASN A 171 -8.33 13.40 53.67
N ASP A 172 -9.18 14.43 53.69
CA ASP A 172 -9.95 14.83 54.88
C ASP A 172 -11.40 14.38 54.77
N ALA A 173 -11.60 13.06 54.88
CA ALA A 173 -12.91 12.45 55.04
C ALA A 173 -13.46 12.51 56.48
N ASN A 174 -12.80 13.23 57.41
CA ASN A 174 -13.12 13.20 58.85
C ASN A 174 -13.65 14.51 59.46
N ALA A 175 -13.98 15.52 58.65
CA ALA A 175 -14.39 16.85 59.16
C ALA A 175 -15.90 17.14 59.16
N VAL A 176 -16.79 16.14 59.00
CA VAL A 176 -18.25 16.36 58.90
C VAL A 176 -19.04 15.89 60.15
N THR A 177 -18.40 15.22 61.11
CA THR A 177 -19.08 14.60 62.27
C THR A 177 -18.96 15.39 63.59
N ALA A 178 -18.80 16.72 63.55
CA ALA A 178 -18.70 17.55 64.78
C ALA A 178 -19.75 18.67 64.90
N ALA A 179 -20.71 18.80 63.98
CA ALA A 179 -21.65 19.95 63.95
C ALA A 179 -23.12 19.60 64.25
N LEU A 180 -23.43 18.43 64.81
CA LEU A 180 -24.82 18.03 65.12
C LEU A 180 -24.94 17.48 66.54
N SER A 181 -24.63 18.32 67.52
CA SER A 181 -25.22 18.15 68.84
C SER A 181 -25.28 19.50 69.52
N MET A 182 -26.44 20.16 69.41
CA MET A 182 -27.08 20.99 70.44
C MET A 182 -28.40 21.56 69.92
N THR A 183 -29.44 21.26 70.69
CA THR A 183 -30.64 22.05 71.05
C THR A 183 -31.77 22.34 70.05
N ALA A 184 -32.94 21.91 70.51
CA ALA A 184 -34.26 22.57 70.54
C ALA A 184 -34.97 22.90 69.20
N SER A 185 -36.18 22.33 69.13
CA SER A 185 -37.22 22.50 68.11
C SER A 185 -37.63 23.96 67.88
N SER A 186 -37.40 24.47 66.67
CA SER A 186 -38.08 25.65 66.13
C SER A 186 -38.83 25.27 64.84
N PRO A 187 -40.07 25.74 64.63
CA PRO A 187 -40.85 25.44 63.43
C PRO A 187 -40.19 25.96 62.14
N GLN A 188 -39.41 27.03 62.24
CA GLN A 188 -38.62 27.57 61.11
C GLN A 188 -37.51 26.62 60.65
N ARG A 189 -36.89 25.86 61.57
CA ARG A 189 -35.88 24.86 61.20
C ARG A 189 -36.51 23.70 60.42
N SER A 190 -37.74 23.30 60.76
CA SER A 190 -38.46 22.25 60.03
C SER A 190 -38.82 22.66 58.60
N GLN A 191 -39.24 23.91 58.38
CA GLN A 191 -39.48 24.46 57.04
C GLN A 191 -38.20 24.55 56.22
N LEU A 192 -37.09 25.01 56.83
CA LEU A 192 -35.80 25.08 56.15
C LEU A 192 -35.27 23.69 55.77
N ILE A 193 -35.43 22.69 56.66
CA ILE A 193 -35.06 21.30 56.37
C ILE A 193 -35.91 20.74 55.23
N GLN A 194 -37.21 21.06 55.19
CA GLN A 194 -38.10 20.61 54.13
C GLN A 194 -37.74 21.25 52.78
N GLU A 195 -37.47 22.56 52.75
CA GLU A 195 -37.07 23.27 51.53
C GLU A 195 -35.71 22.79 51.00
N VAL A 196 -34.75 22.51 51.89
CA VAL A 196 -33.46 21.90 51.53
C VAL A 196 -33.65 20.47 51.04
N ALA A 197 -34.52 19.67 51.66
CA ALA A 197 -34.82 18.32 51.21
C ALA A 197 -35.47 18.31 49.81
N GLU A 198 -36.42 19.21 49.54
CA GLU A 198 -37.02 19.38 48.22
C GLU A 198 -35.98 19.78 47.16
N LYS A 199 -35.09 20.73 47.48
CA LYS A 199 -33.97 21.08 46.57
C LYS A 199 -33.03 19.90 46.30
N VAL A 200 -32.70 19.12 47.32
CA VAL A 200 -31.84 17.94 47.16
C VAL A 200 -32.51 16.88 46.30
N VAL A 201 -33.82 16.65 46.47
CA VAL A 201 -34.58 15.70 45.64
C VAL A 201 -34.65 16.16 44.18
N ILE A 202 -34.84 17.47 43.95
CA ILE A 202 -34.83 18.05 42.59
C ILE A 202 -33.45 17.89 41.94
N ASP A 203 -32.36 18.22 42.65
CA ASP A 203 -30.99 18.07 42.15
C ASP A 203 -30.62 16.60 41.88
N LEU A 204 -31.05 15.67 42.75
CA LEU A 204 -30.90 14.23 42.53
C LEU A 204 -31.65 13.76 41.29
N ASN A 205 -32.89 14.19 41.08
CA ASN A 205 -33.66 13.85 39.89
C ASN A 205 -33.03 14.45 38.62
N GLN A 206 -32.53 15.67 38.68
CA GLN A 206 -31.87 16.31 37.54
C GLN A 206 -30.55 15.60 37.19
N LYS A 207 -29.75 15.23 38.19
CA LYS A 207 -28.55 14.40 38.00
C LYS A 207 -28.88 13.02 37.45
N ALA A 208 -29.96 12.38 37.94
CA ALA A 208 -30.41 11.09 37.44
C ALA A 208 -30.86 11.18 35.96
N SER A 209 -31.56 12.26 35.58
CA SER A 209 -31.94 12.51 34.18
C SER A 209 -30.71 12.67 33.28
N ASN A 210 -29.72 13.46 33.69
CA ASN A 210 -28.47 13.63 32.93
C ASN A 210 -27.69 12.30 32.79
N TYR A 211 -27.74 11.43 33.81
CA TYR A 211 -27.16 10.09 33.74
C TYR A 211 -27.91 9.18 32.74
N LEU A 212 -29.23 9.28 32.68
CA LEU A 212 -30.03 8.54 31.69
C LEU A 212 -29.74 9.02 30.26
N ASP A 213 -29.61 10.33 30.06
CA ASP A 213 -29.28 10.91 28.76
C ASP A 213 -27.88 10.51 28.29
N THR A 214 -26.87 10.60 29.16
CA THR A 214 -25.50 10.15 28.85
C THR A 214 -25.44 8.65 28.59
N ARG A 215 -26.25 7.84 29.27
CA ARG A 215 -26.40 6.40 28.97
C ARG A 215 -27.04 6.15 27.61
N GLN A 216 -28.05 6.95 27.23
CA GLN A 216 -28.68 6.81 25.91
C GLN A 216 -27.71 7.19 24.80
N GLN A 217 -26.94 8.27 24.98
CA GLN A 217 -25.89 8.67 24.04
C GLN A 217 -24.78 7.62 23.94
N SER A 218 -24.35 7.02 25.05
CA SER A 218 -23.31 5.98 25.03
C SER A 218 -23.75 4.73 24.28
N LEU A 219 -25.03 4.34 24.36
CA LEU A 219 -25.58 3.25 23.55
C LEU A 219 -25.59 3.57 22.05
N GLN A 220 -25.86 4.82 21.67
CA GLN A 220 -25.78 5.25 20.27
C GLN A 220 -24.34 5.18 19.75
N TYR A 221 -23.36 5.63 20.55
CA TYR A 221 -21.94 5.51 20.19
C TYR A 221 -21.50 4.05 20.09
N LEU A 222 -21.93 3.19 21.01
CA LEU A 222 -21.65 1.75 20.96
C LEU A 222 -22.22 1.09 19.71
N LYS A 223 -23.44 1.46 19.31
CA LYS A 223 -24.06 0.99 18.08
C LYS A 223 -23.25 1.43 16.86
N LYS A 224 -22.91 2.72 16.79
CA LYS A 224 -22.09 3.27 15.70
C LYS A 224 -20.73 2.58 15.62
N LEU A 225 -20.07 2.35 16.76
CA LEU A 225 -18.79 1.65 16.83
C LEU A 225 -18.91 0.21 16.31
N ASN A 226 -19.98 -0.50 16.67
CA ASN A 226 -20.21 -1.86 16.20
C ASN A 226 -20.46 -1.90 14.69
N ASP A 227 -21.25 -0.96 14.17
CA ASP A 227 -21.52 -0.84 12.74
C ASP A 227 -20.21 -0.56 11.97
N THR A 228 -19.37 0.37 12.45
CA THR A 228 -18.07 0.65 11.85
C THR A 228 -17.11 -0.53 11.93
N ASN A 229 -17.13 -1.29 13.01
CA ASN A 229 -16.27 -2.47 13.16
C ASN A 229 -16.70 -3.59 12.19
N ARG A 230 -18.01 -3.73 11.95
CA ARG A 230 -18.57 -4.64 10.95
C ARG A 230 -18.19 -4.24 9.52
N GLU A 231 -18.13 -2.95 9.22
CA GLU A 231 -17.64 -2.45 7.93
C GLU A 231 -16.15 -2.69 7.75
N LEU A 232 -15.35 -2.45 8.80
CA LEU A 232 -13.90 -2.65 8.78
C LEU A 232 -13.55 -4.12 8.57
N THR A 233 -14.23 -5.03 9.25
CA THR A 233 -14.04 -6.49 9.05
C THR A 233 -14.42 -6.94 7.64
N LYS A 234 -15.46 -6.36 7.02
CA LYS A 234 -15.78 -6.62 5.61
C LYS A 234 -14.70 -6.09 4.67
N ALA A 235 -14.21 -4.88 4.92
CA ALA A 235 -13.15 -4.27 4.13
C ALA A 235 -11.85 -5.08 4.20
N GLN A 236 -11.51 -5.57 5.40
CA GLN A 236 -10.36 -6.46 5.61
C GLN A 236 -10.51 -7.77 4.82
N GLY A 237 -11.68 -8.40 4.86
CA GLY A 237 -11.94 -9.62 4.07
C GLY A 237 -11.85 -9.40 2.55
N LEU A 238 -12.29 -8.23 2.05
CA LEU A 238 -12.10 -7.85 0.65
C LEU A 238 -10.62 -7.64 0.30
N LEU A 239 -9.87 -7.00 1.19
CA LEU A 239 -8.45 -6.72 0.98
C LEU A 239 -7.62 -8.01 0.94
N GLU A 240 -7.91 -8.97 1.83
CA GLU A 240 -7.30 -10.31 1.80
C GLU A 240 -7.66 -11.09 0.52
N LYS A 241 -8.89 -10.92 0.00
CA LYS A 241 -9.28 -11.53 -1.27
C LYS A 241 -8.48 -10.96 -2.43
N HIS A 242 -8.37 -9.63 -2.52
CA HIS A 242 -7.57 -8.98 -3.56
C HIS A 242 -6.08 -9.30 -3.45
N GLU A 243 -5.54 -9.42 -2.24
CA GLU A 243 -4.16 -9.84 -2.04
C GLU A 243 -3.92 -11.25 -2.61
N LYS A 244 -4.85 -12.19 -2.38
CA LYS A 244 -4.79 -13.54 -2.96
C LYS A 244 -4.86 -13.49 -4.49
N GLU A 245 -5.80 -12.75 -5.06
CA GLU A 245 -5.92 -12.56 -6.51
C GLU A 245 -4.61 -11.99 -7.10
N LEU A 246 -4.04 -10.95 -6.48
CA LEU A 246 -2.76 -10.36 -6.91
C LEU A 246 -1.60 -11.37 -6.85
N LYS A 247 -1.53 -12.19 -5.79
CA LYS A 247 -0.50 -13.25 -5.69
C LYS A 247 -0.65 -14.31 -6.78
N GLU A 248 -1.86 -14.59 -7.24
CA GLU A 248 -2.08 -15.48 -8.39
C GLU A 248 -1.67 -14.84 -9.73
N TYR A 249 -1.81 -13.51 -9.87
CA TYR A 249 -1.40 -12.80 -11.09
C TYR A 249 0.11 -12.55 -11.19
N ILE A 250 0.83 -12.35 -10.08
CA ILE A 250 2.27 -12.03 -10.06
C ILE A 250 3.14 -13.03 -10.86
N PRO A 251 2.98 -14.37 -10.73
CA PRO A 251 3.74 -15.34 -11.52
C PRO A 251 3.54 -15.17 -13.03
N THR A 252 2.33 -14.78 -13.44
CA THR A 252 1.98 -14.59 -14.84
C THR A 252 2.63 -13.35 -15.43
N VAL A 253 2.69 -12.25 -14.66
CA VAL A 253 3.33 -11.00 -15.09
C VAL A 253 4.87 -11.12 -15.13
N GLY A 254 5.47 -11.85 -14.19
CA GLY A 254 6.90 -12.16 -14.21
C GLY A 254 7.31 -12.91 -15.48
N SER A 255 6.48 -13.84 -15.96
CA SER A 255 6.69 -14.53 -17.23
C SER A 255 6.63 -13.60 -18.44
N VAL A 256 5.76 -12.58 -18.42
CA VAL A 256 5.67 -11.59 -19.50
C VAL A 256 6.91 -10.69 -19.51
N GLY A 257 7.40 -10.28 -18.34
CA GLY A 257 8.66 -9.52 -18.22
C GLY A 257 9.85 -10.28 -18.83
N THR A 258 9.96 -11.59 -18.57
CA THR A 258 11.01 -12.40 -19.18
C THR A 258 10.86 -12.57 -20.69
N LEU A 259 9.63 -12.62 -21.22
CA LEU A 259 9.37 -12.70 -22.65
C LEU A 259 9.72 -11.37 -23.35
N ILE A 260 9.39 -10.24 -22.73
CA ILE A 260 9.76 -8.91 -23.23
C ILE A 260 11.28 -8.75 -23.23
N GLN A 261 11.96 -9.18 -22.16
CA GLN A 261 13.42 -9.12 -22.09
C GLN A 261 14.10 -10.04 -23.12
N GLN A 262 13.49 -11.18 -23.47
CA GLN A 262 13.95 -12.02 -24.58
C GLN A 262 13.75 -11.36 -25.97
N LEU A 263 12.80 -10.43 -26.07
CA LEU A 263 12.53 -9.66 -27.29
C LEU A 263 13.37 -8.39 -27.39
N GLU A 264 13.83 -7.80 -26.27
CA GLU A 264 14.64 -6.56 -26.21
C GLU A 264 16.02 -6.62 -26.89
N GLY A 265 16.42 -7.77 -27.44
CA GLY A 265 17.67 -7.94 -28.20
C GLY A 265 17.51 -8.16 -29.70
N ARG A 266 16.27 -8.20 -30.22
CA ARG A 266 16.01 -8.44 -31.64
C ARG A 266 15.76 -7.13 -32.40
N PRO A 267 16.50 -6.84 -33.48
CA PRO A 267 16.20 -5.76 -34.39
C PRO A 267 14.74 -5.77 -34.86
N ASP A 268 14.04 -4.65 -34.71
CA ASP A 268 12.72 -4.42 -35.33
C ASP A 268 12.91 -4.11 -36.83
N THR A 269 13.35 -5.11 -37.58
CA THR A 269 13.58 -5.00 -39.02
C THR A 269 12.65 -5.93 -39.80
N PRO A 270 12.20 -5.52 -41.00
CA PRO A 270 11.28 -6.33 -41.81
C PRO A 270 11.88 -7.70 -42.18
N GLU A 271 13.20 -7.81 -42.30
CA GLU A 271 13.91 -9.06 -42.54
C GLU A 271 13.81 -10.03 -41.36
N GLU A 272 13.78 -9.54 -40.12
CA GLU A 272 13.54 -10.39 -38.95
C GLU A 272 12.07 -10.80 -38.83
N HIS A 273 11.15 -9.90 -39.16
CA HIS A 273 9.72 -10.21 -39.18
C HIS A 273 9.36 -11.30 -40.18
N SER A 274 10.03 -11.33 -41.35
CA SER A 274 9.84 -12.39 -42.35
C SER A 274 10.19 -13.80 -41.82
N LYS A 275 11.03 -13.89 -40.78
CA LYS A 275 11.42 -15.17 -40.15
C LYS A 275 10.46 -15.60 -39.05
N CYS A 276 9.57 -14.71 -38.60
CA CYS A 276 8.59 -15.01 -37.54
C CYS A 276 7.42 -15.85 -38.07
N LEU A 277 7.07 -15.69 -39.35
CA LEU A 277 5.97 -16.40 -40.00
C LEU A 277 6.52 -17.43 -40.97
N ILE A 278 6.92 -18.58 -40.41
CA ILE A 278 7.37 -19.71 -41.21
C ILE A 278 6.24 -20.71 -41.47
N PRO A 279 6.17 -21.28 -42.68
CA PRO A 279 5.26 -22.38 -43.00
C PRO A 279 5.54 -23.59 -42.09
N VAL A 280 4.48 -24.31 -41.70
CA VAL A 280 4.55 -25.38 -40.68
C VAL A 280 5.36 -26.58 -41.17
N GLY A 281 5.48 -26.78 -42.48
CA GLY A 281 6.27 -27.88 -43.05
C GLY A 281 6.91 -27.54 -44.40
N ALA A 282 7.90 -28.34 -44.79
CA ALA A 282 8.67 -28.14 -46.01
C ALA A 282 7.81 -28.13 -47.30
N LEU A 283 6.75 -28.93 -47.35
CA LEU A 283 5.82 -28.93 -48.50
C LEU A 283 5.00 -27.64 -48.59
N GLN A 284 4.59 -27.08 -47.46
CA GLN A 284 3.89 -25.79 -47.43
C GLN A 284 4.84 -24.64 -47.78
N ALA A 285 6.10 -24.71 -47.34
CA ALA A 285 7.14 -23.78 -47.75
C ALA A 285 7.35 -23.80 -49.26
N GLN A 286 7.53 -25.00 -49.80
CA GLN A 286 7.68 -25.19 -51.23
C GLN A 286 6.45 -24.72 -52.02
N ALA A 287 5.24 -24.93 -51.50
CA ALA A 287 4.02 -24.43 -52.13
C ALA A 287 3.98 -22.88 -52.15
N LEU A 288 4.38 -22.24 -51.05
CA LEU A 288 4.46 -20.79 -50.94
C LEU A 288 5.49 -20.21 -51.92
N ASP A 289 6.69 -20.77 -51.95
CA ASP A 289 7.77 -20.35 -52.86
C ASP A 289 7.36 -20.48 -54.32
N LEU A 290 6.72 -21.61 -54.68
CA LEU A 290 6.22 -21.82 -56.04
C LEU A 290 5.08 -20.86 -56.40
N THR A 291 4.21 -20.52 -55.44
CA THR A 291 3.14 -19.53 -55.66
C THR A 291 3.72 -18.14 -55.91
N ALA A 292 4.70 -17.73 -55.09
CA ALA A 292 5.42 -16.48 -55.27
C ALA A 292 6.14 -16.43 -56.63
N ALA A 293 6.80 -17.52 -57.02
CA ALA A 293 7.47 -17.62 -58.32
C ALA A 293 6.49 -17.52 -59.51
N ILE A 294 5.29 -18.10 -59.42
CA ILE A 294 4.27 -17.99 -60.47
C ILE A 294 3.86 -16.52 -60.67
N HIS A 295 3.59 -15.80 -59.58
CA HIS A 295 3.20 -14.39 -59.66
C HIS A 295 4.37 -13.52 -60.14
N ALA A 296 5.60 -13.78 -59.69
CA ALA A 296 6.77 -13.08 -60.22
C ALA A 296 6.95 -13.28 -61.73
N SER A 297 6.66 -14.48 -62.27
CA SER A 297 6.66 -14.70 -63.71
C SER A 297 5.54 -13.94 -64.43
N GLU A 298 4.35 -13.81 -63.83
CA GLU A 298 3.25 -13.01 -64.39
C GLU A 298 3.61 -11.53 -64.47
N ASP A 299 4.21 -11.00 -63.39
CA ASP A 299 4.70 -9.62 -63.34
C ASP A 299 5.81 -9.38 -64.38
N ALA A 300 6.74 -10.34 -64.53
CA ALA A 300 7.80 -10.25 -65.54
C ALA A 300 7.22 -10.20 -66.97
N LEU A 301 6.24 -11.05 -67.29
CA LEU A 301 5.58 -11.03 -68.61
C LEU A 301 4.90 -9.68 -68.88
N ARG A 302 4.26 -9.10 -67.87
CA ARG A 302 3.63 -7.77 -67.98
C ARG A 302 4.66 -6.68 -68.25
N LEU A 303 5.78 -6.69 -67.51
CA LEU A 303 6.87 -5.73 -67.71
C LEU A 303 7.51 -5.85 -69.10
N LEU A 304 7.65 -7.08 -69.62
CA LEU A 304 8.12 -7.31 -70.98
C LEU A 304 7.15 -6.74 -72.03
N GLU A 305 5.84 -6.88 -71.80
CA GLU A 305 4.81 -6.30 -72.67
C GLU A 305 4.87 -4.76 -72.66
N ASP A 306 5.00 -4.16 -71.47
CA ASP A 306 5.15 -2.71 -71.33
C ASP A 306 6.46 -2.21 -71.98
N GLY A 307 7.55 -2.98 -71.87
CA GLY A 307 8.83 -2.71 -72.52
C GLY A 307 8.75 -2.75 -74.05
N LEU A 308 7.99 -3.69 -74.62
CA LEU A 308 7.73 -3.74 -76.06
C LEU A 308 6.88 -2.55 -76.51
N ARG A 309 5.79 -2.24 -75.78
CA ARG A 309 4.89 -1.12 -76.09
C ARG A 309 5.58 0.24 -76.04
N SER A 310 6.57 0.38 -75.17
CA SER A 310 7.39 1.59 -75.02
C SER A 310 8.60 1.64 -75.95
N GLU A 311 8.72 0.69 -76.89
CA GLU A 311 9.83 0.56 -77.84
C GLU A 311 11.22 0.42 -77.18
N GLN A 312 11.27 0.05 -75.90
CA GLN A 312 12.53 -0.21 -75.18
C GLN A 312 13.10 -1.60 -75.48
N LEU A 313 12.26 -2.50 -76.00
CA LEU A 313 12.59 -3.88 -76.32
C LEU A 313 12.25 -4.19 -77.77
N GLY A 314 13.21 -4.77 -78.51
CA GLY A 314 12.96 -5.23 -79.88
C GLY A 314 12.05 -6.46 -79.92
N CYS A 315 11.27 -6.61 -81.00
CA CYS A 315 10.32 -7.72 -81.15
C CYS A 315 10.97 -9.10 -81.01
N ASP A 316 12.16 -9.30 -81.59
CA ASP A 316 12.86 -10.58 -81.53
C ASP A 316 13.32 -10.94 -80.11
N ASP A 317 13.73 -9.94 -79.33
CA ASP A 317 14.16 -10.13 -77.94
C ASP A 317 12.96 -10.32 -77.01
N TYR A 318 11.85 -9.62 -77.26
CA TYR A 318 10.58 -9.86 -76.58
C TYR A 318 10.11 -11.30 -76.75
N VAL A 319 10.07 -11.82 -77.97
CA VAL A 319 9.62 -13.20 -78.24
C VAL A 319 10.51 -14.23 -77.53
N LYS A 320 11.83 -14.01 -77.50
CA LYS A 320 12.76 -14.89 -76.77
C LYS A 320 12.49 -14.87 -75.27
N LEU A 321 12.45 -13.68 -74.67
CA LEU A 321 12.28 -13.51 -73.22
C LEU A 321 10.92 -14.01 -72.73
N VAL A 322 9.83 -13.72 -73.47
CA VAL A 322 8.50 -14.29 -73.17
C VAL A 322 8.52 -15.81 -73.31
N GLY A 323 9.24 -16.35 -74.30
CA GLY A 323 9.42 -17.78 -74.46
C GLY A 323 10.16 -18.44 -73.29
N ASP A 324 11.19 -17.79 -72.76
CA ASP A 324 11.94 -18.25 -71.58
C ASP A 324 11.07 -18.21 -70.31
N VAL A 325 10.46 -17.06 -70.00
CA VAL A 325 9.59 -16.89 -68.82
C VAL A 325 8.38 -17.82 -68.91
N GLY A 326 7.80 -18.01 -70.10
CA GLY A 326 6.69 -18.93 -70.31
C GLY A 326 7.06 -20.40 -70.04
N ARG A 327 8.27 -20.83 -70.41
CA ARG A 327 8.79 -22.16 -70.08
C ARG A 327 8.96 -22.35 -68.57
N GLU A 328 9.56 -21.37 -67.90
CA GLU A 328 9.74 -21.40 -66.45
C GLU A 328 8.40 -21.42 -65.71
N GLN A 329 7.46 -20.55 -66.12
CA GLN A 329 6.12 -20.50 -65.53
C GLN A 329 5.38 -21.84 -65.69
N PHE A 330 5.50 -22.51 -66.84
CA PHE A 330 4.93 -23.84 -67.04
C PHE A 330 5.50 -24.86 -66.04
N VAL A 331 6.82 -24.92 -65.89
CA VAL A 331 7.48 -25.85 -64.95
C VAL A 331 7.06 -25.54 -63.51
N THR A 332 7.04 -24.27 -63.12
CA THR A 332 6.64 -23.84 -61.77
C THR A 332 5.19 -24.18 -61.47
N ARG A 333 4.25 -23.92 -62.39
CA ARG A 333 2.83 -24.29 -62.24
C ARG A 333 2.64 -25.81 -62.19
N PHE A 334 3.38 -26.57 -62.98
CA PHE A 334 3.36 -28.03 -62.94
C PHE A 334 3.84 -28.58 -61.59
N LEU A 335 4.96 -28.06 -61.07
CA LEU A 335 5.49 -28.45 -59.76
C LEU A 335 4.53 -28.04 -58.63
N TRP A 336 3.96 -26.83 -58.70
CA TRP A 336 2.99 -26.35 -57.73
C TRP A 336 1.78 -27.28 -57.66
N ARG A 337 1.25 -27.69 -58.81
CA ARG A 337 0.12 -28.63 -58.85
C ARG A 337 0.46 -29.95 -58.16
N ARG A 338 1.65 -30.50 -58.43
CA ARG A 338 2.12 -31.73 -57.77
C ARG A 338 2.32 -31.59 -56.27
N VAL A 339 2.75 -30.42 -55.79
CA VAL A 339 2.88 -30.15 -54.36
C VAL A 339 1.50 -30.02 -53.72
N MET A 340 0.56 -29.31 -54.35
CA MET A 340 -0.81 -29.16 -53.87
C MET A 340 -1.57 -30.48 -53.80
N ASP A 341 -1.42 -31.35 -54.82
CA ASP A 341 -2.01 -32.69 -54.81
C ASP A 341 -1.49 -33.56 -53.65
N ARG A 342 -0.29 -33.26 -53.12
CA ARG A 342 0.30 -33.91 -51.93
C ARG A 342 -0.06 -33.21 -50.61
N LEU A 343 -0.58 -31.98 -50.70
CA LEU A 343 -0.96 -31.15 -49.56
C LEU A 343 -2.44 -31.36 -49.20
N GLU A 344 -3.26 -31.77 -50.17
CA GLU A 344 -4.61 -32.29 -49.90
C GLU A 344 -4.55 -33.58 -49.07
N PRO A 345 -5.40 -33.72 -48.04
CA PRO A 345 -5.25 -34.78 -47.07
C PRO A 345 -5.62 -36.11 -47.70
N ALA A 346 -4.70 -37.09 -47.64
CA ALA A 346 -5.12 -38.47 -47.51
C ALA A 346 -6.07 -38.55 -46.30
N GLY A 347 -7.38 -38.60 -46.59
CA GLY A 347 -8.40 -38.78 -45.57
C GLY A 347 -8.13 -40.07 -44.82
N GLY A 348 -7.92 -39.96 -43.51
CA GLY A 348 -7.86 -41.11 -42.62
C GLY A 348 -6.73 -41.04 -41.61
N ALA A 349 -7.09 -40.60 -40.41
CA ALA A 349 -6.48 -40.96 -39.12
C ALA A 349 -4.96 -40.82 -39.00
N SER A 350 -4.51 -39.85 -38.20
CA SER A 350 -4.05 -40.16 -36.84
C SER A 350 -3.36 -38.96 -36.19
N THR A 351 -3.73 -38.74 -34.93
CA THR A 351 -2.83 -38.37 -33.83
C THR A 351 -1.99 -37.10 -34.02
N ALA A 352 -2.65 -35.95 -34.00
CA ALA A 352 -2.07 -34.71 -33.47
C ALA A 352 -2.97 -34.12 -32.38
N SER A 353 -3.46 -35.01 -31.49
CA SER A 353 -4.17 -34.64 -30.27
C SER A 353 -3.43 -35.17 -29.04
N MET A 354 -2.12 -35.01 -29.00
CA MET A 354 -1.36 -34.95 -27.75
C MET A 354 -0.21 -33.97 -27.97
N LEU A 355 -0.07 -33.00 -27.07
CA LEU A 355 0.88 -31.89 -27.11
C LEU A 355 0.54 -30.74 -28.08
N ARG A 356 -0.72 -30.28 -28.04
CA ARG A 356 -0.95 -28.84 -28.15
C ARG A 356 -0.71 -28.30 -26.73
N PRO A 357 0.32 -27.46 -26.47
CA PRO A 357 0.26 -26.61 -25.30
C PRO A 357 -1.04 -25.85 -25.44
N GLN A 358 -2.01 -26.08 -24.55
CA GLN A 358 -3.04 -25.09 -24.35
C GLN A 358 -2.27 -23.84 -23.98
N ALA A 359 -2.14 -22.90 -24.92
CA ALA A 359 -1.94 -21.52 -24.56
C ALA A 359 -2.96 -21.24 -23.45
N PRO A 360 -2.57 -20.65 -22.32
CA PRO A 360 -3.53 -20.27 -21.29
C PRO A 360 -4.66 -19.56 -22.02
N GLN A 361 -5.86 -20.11 -21.91
CA GLN A 361 -7.04 -19.41 -22.39
C GLN A 361 -7.13 -18.14 -21.57
N VAL A 362 -6.47 -17.08 -22.04
CA VAL A 362 -6.90 -15.71 -21.76
C VAL A 362 -8.39 -15.75 -22.01
N PRO A 363 -9.27 -15.40 -21.06
CA PRO A 363 -10.71 -15.40 -21.28
C PRO A 363 -11.00 -14.60 -22.55
N HIS A 364 -11.17 -15.30 -23.68
CA HIS A 364 -11.54 -14.72 -24.97
C HIS A 364 -13.04 -14.55 -24.95
N SER A 365 -13.48 -13.68 -24.06
CA SER A 365 -14.70 -12.94 -24.19
C SER A 365 -14.36 -11.61 -23.54
N ARG A 366 -13.64 -10.76 -24.28
CA ARG A 366 -13.81 -9.33 -24.07
C ARG A 366 -15.33 -9.15 -24.20
N PRO A 367 -16.05 -8.88 -23.10
CA PRO A 367 -17.51 -8.88 -23.15
C PRO A 367 -17.90 -7.96 -24.29
N SER A 368 -18.83 -8.41 -25.13
CA SER A 368 -19.32 -7.57 -26.22
C SER A 368 -19.71 -6.21 -25.63
N GLY A 369 -19.63 -5.12 -26.40
CA GLY A 369 -19.97 -3.78 -25.87
C GLY A 369 -21.33 -3.75 -25.17
N CYS A 370 -22.24 -4.61 -25.62
CA CYS A 370 -23.55 -4.85 -25.02
C CYS A 370 -23.46 -5.51 -23.64
N GLU A 371 -22.73 -6.63 -23.50
CA GLU A 371 -22.53 -7.31 -22.21
C GLU A 371 -21.85 -6.40 -21.17
N ALA A 372 -20.87 -5.60 -21.59
CA ALA A 372 -20.17 -4.66 -20.70
C ALA A 372 -21.10 -3.57 -20.15
N LEU A 373 -22.01 -3.04 -20.99
CA LEU A 373 -22.99 -2.03 -20.55
C LEU A 373 -24.13 -2.64 -19.74
N MET A 374 -24.59 -3.84 -20.05
CA MET A 374 -25.60 -4.53 -19.26
C MET A 374 -25.11 -4.90 -17.86
N GLN A 375 -23.80 -5.16 -17.70
CA GLN A 375 -23.21 -5.41 -16.39
C GLN A 375 -23.09 -4.13 -15.54
N GLU A 376 -22.88 -2.98 -16.17
CA GLU A 376 -22.79 -1.67 -15.49
C GLU A 376 -24.16 -1.04 -15.20
N PHE A 377 -25.17 -1.34 -16.02
CA PHE A 377 -26.53 -0.82 -15.90
C PHE A 377 -27.55 -1.99 -15.89
N PRO A 378 -27.63 -2.77 -14.81
CA PRO A 378 -28.48 -3.97 -14.75
C PRO A 378 -29.99 -3.66 -14.85
N ASP A 379 -30.39 -2.42 -14.53
CA ASP A 379 -31.79 -1.97 -14.61
C ASP A 379 -32.19 -1.51 -16.03
N ALA A 380 -31.25 -1.42 -16.97
CA ALA A 380 -31.53 -0.99 -18.33
C ALA A 380 -32.03 -2.15 -19.21
N PRO A 381 -33.12 -1.96 -19.99
CA PRO A 381 -33.58 -2.97 -20.94
C PRO A 381 -32.52 -3.24 -22.02
N PRO A 382 -32.35 -4.51 -22.47
CA PRO A 382 -31.33 -4.87 -23.45
C PRO A 382 -31.51 -4.14 -24.80
N ASP A 383 -32.75 -3.82 -25.17
CA ASP A 383 -33.07 -3.07 -26.39
C ASP A 383 -32.53 -1.63 -26.33
N VAL A 384 -32.58 -1.00 -25.15
CA VAL A 384 -32.06 0.37 -24.93
C VAL A 384 -30.53 0.37 -25.00
N VAL A 385 -29.88 -0.66 -24.46
CA VAL A 385 -28.41 -0.80 -24.55
C VAL A 385 -27.96 -0.99 -25.99
N ALA A 386 -28.67 -1.79 -26.79
CA ALA A 386 -28.38 -2.01 -28.20
C ALA A 386 -28.57 -0.74 -29.03
N ASP A 387 -29.63 0.03 -28.79
CA ASP A 387 -29.91 1.29 -29.49
C ASP A 387 -28.87 2.38 -29.16
N VAL A 388 -28.44 2.46 -27.89
CA VAL A 388 -27.40 3.41 -27.47
C VAL A 388 -26.05 3.06 -28.09
N LEU A 389 -25.67 1.78 -28.15
CA LEU A 389 -24.45 1.34 -28.83
C LEU A 389 -24.49 1.63 -30.34
N ARG A 390 -25.64 1.38 -30.98
CA ARG A 390 -25.83 1.68 -32.40
C ARG A 390 -25.74 3.19 -32.68
N ASN A 391 -26.32 4.03 -31.81
CA ASN A 391 -26.23 5.49 -31.92
C ASN A 391 -24.81 6.03 -31.64
N ALA A 392 -24.02 5.31 -30.86
CA ALA A 392 -22.63 5.64 -30.55
C ALA A 392 -21.61 5.03 -31.53
N ASN A 393 -22.04 4.43 -32.64
CA ASN A 393 -21.17 3.73 -33.61
C ASN A 393 -20.24 2.69 -32.93
N ASP A 394 -20.77 1.90 -32.00
CA ASP A 394 -20.04 0.91 -31.21
C ASP A 394 -18.92 1.48 -30.31
N ASP A 395 -18.87 2.80 -30.08
CA ASP A 395 -17.98 3.42 -29.09
C ASP A 395 -18.55 3.29 -27.67
N LEU A 396 -17.95 2.36 -26.91
CA LEU A 396 -18.27 2.04 -25.52
C LEU A 396 -18.19 3.25 -24.57
N THR A 397 -17.29 4.20 -24.82
CA THR A 397 -17.10 5.35 -23.91
C THR A 397 -18.23 6.36 -24.05
N MET A 398 -18.62 6.65 -25.28
CA MET A 398 -19.77 7.49 -25.59
C MET A 398 -21.08 6.84 -25.13
N ALA A 399 -21.24 5.53 -25.39
CA ALA A 399 -22.40 4.76 -24.94
C ALA A 399 -22.56 4.77 -23.41
N ARG A 400 -21.47 4.59 -22.65
CA ARG A 400 -21.49 4.72 -21.18
C ARG A 400 -21.96 6.10 -20.72
N THR A 401 -21.51 7.15 -21.40
CA THR A 401 -21.84 8.54 -21.02
C THR A 401 -23.32 8.84 -21.27
N GLN A 402 -23.87 8.32 -22.37
CA GLN A 402 -25.30 8.42 -22.68
C GLN A 402 -26.16 7.57 -21.73
N MET A 403 -25.73 6.34 -21.41
CA MET A 403 -26.42 5.49 -20.43
C MET A 403 -26.46 6.14 -19.04
N LYS A 404 -25.36 6.76 -18.58
CA LYS A 404 -25.35 7.54 -17.33
C LYS A 404 -26.32 8.73 -17.37
N ALA A 405 -26.48 9.39 -18.51
CA ALA A 405 -27.41 10.51 -18.62
C ALA A 405 -28.89 10.08 -18.61
N LEU A 406 -29.19 8.85 -19.04
CA LEU A 406 -30.55 8.28 -19.07
C LEU A 406 -30.99 7.66 -17.73
N PHE A 407 -30.03 7.19 -16.93
CA PHE A 407 -30.29 6.43 -15.69
C PHE A 407 -29.67 7.06 -14.41
N ALA A 408 -29.08 8.25 -14.50
CA ALA A 408 -28.79 9.10 -13.32
C ALA A 408 -30.04 9.84 -12.88
#